data_AF-A0A5E5ASW2-F1
#
_entry.id   AF-A0A5E5ASW2-F1
#
_cell.length_a   1.000
_cell.length_b   1.000
_cell.length_c   1.000
_cell.angle_alpha   90.00
_cell.angle_beta   90.00
_cell.angle_gamma   90.00
#
_symmetry.space_group_name_H-M   'P 1'
#
loop_
_entity.id
_entity.type
_entity.pdbx_description
1 polymer ?
#
loop_
_entity_poly.entity_id
_entity_poly.type
_entity_poly.pdbx_seq_one_letter_code
_entity_poly.pdbx_strand_id
1 'polypeptide(L)'
;MQAIELSGRWNFPTITVGDEPIKITADGFAVYDLLSAFQDLKVTHSGFYMGTYKHVALRGGRAYVFDFERNRVRAPLGLVTVHKR
;
A
#
# COMPACT_ATOMS: atom_id res chain seq x y z
N MET A 1 -2.94 -19.23 1.00
CA MET A 1 -2.75 -17.77 1.02
C MET A 1 -4.10 -17.13 0.82
N GLN A 2 -4.64 -16.46 1.85
CA GLN A 2 -5.86 -15.68 1.76
C GLN A 2 -5.52 -14.23 1.36
N ALA A 3 -6.51 -13.48 0.91
CA ALA A 3 -6.32 -12.10 0.44
C ALA A 3 -7.14 -11.14 1.31
N ILE A 4 -6.60 -9.95 1.53
CA ILE A 4 -7.22 -8.87 2.29
C ILE A 4 -7.50 -7.69 1.35
N GLU A 5 -8.67 -7.07 1.50
CA GLU A 5 -9.02 -5.86 0.76
C GLU A 5 -8.86 -4.61 1.63
N LEU A 6 -8.25 -3.58 1.05
CA LEU A 6 -8.12 -2.25 1.66
C LEU A 6 -8.96 -1.27 0.84
N SER A 7 -9.98 -0.70 1.45
CA SER A 7 -10.77 0.37 0.83
C SER A 7 -10.37 1.73 1.41
N GLY A 8 -9.99 2.65 0.53
CA GLY A 8 -9.64 4.02 0.88
C GLY A 8 -10.85 4.92 0.99
N ARG A 9 -10.86 5.82 1.98
CA ARG A 9 -11.90 6.88 2.06
C ARG A 9 -11.61 8.06 1.11
N TRP A 10 -10.43 8.10 0.48
CA TRP A 10 -9.96 9.11 -0.49
C TRP A 10 -9.11 8.46 -1.60
N ASN A 11 -9.36 8.88 -2.86
CA ASN A 11 -8.52 8.82 -4.08
C ASN A 11 -7.71 7.56 -4.48
N PHE A 12 -7.99 6.36 -3.95
CA PHE A 12 -7.48 5.13 -4.57
C PHE A 12 -8.54 4.03 -4.58
N PRO A 13 -8.58 3.19 -5.62
CA PRO A 13 -9.51 2.06 -5.70
C PRO A 13 -9.23 1.06 -4.57
N THR A 14 -10.22 0.23 -4.23
CA THR A 14 -9.98 -0.91 -3.34
C THR A 14 -8.80 -1.73 -3.86
N ILE A 15 -7.79 -1.94 -3.01
CA ILE A 15 -6.60 -2.74 -3.33
C ILE A 15 -6.63 -4.05 -2.58
N THR A 16 -6.10 -5.10 -3.21
CA THR A 16 -6.05 -6.45 -2.64
C THR A 16 -4.61 -6.80 -2.32
N VAL A 17 -4.35 -7.17 -1.08
CA VAL A 17 -3.02 -7.52 -0.55
C VAL A 17 -3.01 -8.92 0.05
N GLY A 18 -1.81 -9.46 0.27
CA GLY A 18 -1.61 -10.69 1.06
C GLY A 18 -2.22 -10.57 2.46
N ASP A 19 -2.64 -11.71 3.02
CA ASP A 19 -3.08 -11.83 4.41
C ASP A 19 -1.94 -11.63 5.42
N GLU A 20 -0.71 -11.97 5.02
CA GLU A 20 0.50 -11.77 5.80
C GLU A 20 1.38 -10.64 5.23
N PRO A 21 2.00 -9.83 6.10
CA PRO A 21 2.96 -8.85 5.67
C PRO A 21 4.25 -9.53 5.22
N ILE A 22 4.81 -9.08 4.10
CA ILE A 22 6.12 -9.53 3.61
C ILE A 22 7.27 -8.98 4.47
N LYS A 23 7.01 -7.89 5.21
CA LYS A 23 8.00 -7.24 6.08
C LYS A 23 7.33 -6.36 7.12
N ILE A 24 7.91 -6.30 8.31
CA ILE A 24 7.67 -5.23 9.28
C ILE A 24 8.91 -4.32 9.34
N THR A 25 8.74 -3.01 9.18
CA THR A 25 9.87 -2.06 9.28
C THR A 25 10.17 -1.71 10.75
N ALA A 26 11.36 -1.18 11.00
CA ALA A 26 11.75 -0.69 12.35
C ALA A 26 10.79 0.39 12.87
N ASP A 27 10.20 1.19 11.97
CA ASP A 27 9.22 2.23 12.30
C ASP A 27 7.78 1.69 12.52
N GLY A 28 7.61 0.37 12.50
CA GLY A 28 6.34 -0.31 12.78
C GLY A 28 5.35 -0.30 11.61
N PHE A 29 5.83 -0.18 10.37
CA PHE A 29 4.97 -0.36 9.19
C PHE A 29 4.92 -1.84 8.80
N ALA A 30 3.70 -2.35 8.60
CA ALA A 30 3.49 -3.65 7.98
C ALA A 30 3.40 -3.47 6.45
N VAL A 31 4.32 -4.08 5.72
CA VAL A 31 4.43 -3.98 4.26
C VAL A 31 3.83 -5.21 3.61
N TYR A 32 3.01 -5.01 2.60
CA TYR A 32 2.32 -6.06 1.86
C TYR A 32 2.53 -5.91 0.36
N ASP A 33 2.56 -7.05 -0.33
CA ASP A 33 2.47 -7.12 -1.78
C ASP A 33 1.03 -6.85 -2.24
N LEU A 34 0.91 -6.08 -3.32
CA LEU A 34 -0.33 -5.98 -4.08
C LEU A 34 -0.51 -7.26 -4.90
N LEU A 35 -1.63 -7.96 -4.68
CA LEU A 35 -1.92 -9.24 -5.33
C LEU A 35 -2.57 -9.10 -6.70
N SER A 36 -3.09 -7.92 -7.05
CA SER A 36 -3.67 -7.68 -8.37
C SER A 36 -2.65 -7.06 -9.31
N ALA A 37 -2.41 -7.71 -10.46
CA ALA A 37 -1.53 -7.23 -11.51
C ALA A 37 -1.99 -5.90 -12.16
N PHE A 38 -3.24 -5.48 -11.94
CA PHE A 38 -3.79 -4.21 -12.43
C PHE A 38 -3.75 -3.07 -11.39
N GLN A 39 -3.15 -3.30 -10.21
CA GLN A 39 -3.17 -2.36 -9.08
C GLN A 39 -1.83 -1.66 -8.80
N ASP A 40 -0.92 -1.63 -9.77
CA ASP A 40 0.29 -0.81 -9.70
C ASP A 40 -0.04 0.64 -9.26
N LEU A 41 0.54 1.06 -8.13
CA LEU A 41 0.28 2.38 -7.54
C LEU A 41 1.16 3.43 -8.22
N LYS A 42 0.56 4.20 -9.12
CA LYS A 42 1.21 5.32 -9.79
C LYS A 42 1.19 6.54 -8.89
N VAL A 43 2.37 6.99 -8.46
CA VAL A 43 2.50 8.18 -7.62
C VAL A 43 2.87 9.37 -8.49
N THR A 44 2.07 10.42 -8.39
CA THR A 44 2.33 11.73 -9.01
C THR A 44 2.34 12.78 -7.90
N HIS A 45 3.32 13.68 -7.93
CA HIS A 45 3.41 14.79 -6.97
C HIS A 45 3.55 16.11 -7.72
N SER A 46 2.63 17.05 -7.47
CA SER A 46 2.59 18.34 -8.17
C SER A 46 2.63 18.22 -9.70
N GLY A 47 1.96 17.22 -10.26
CA GLY A 47 1.95 16.94 -11.71
C GLY A 47 3.12 16.10 -12.23
N PHE A 48 4.15 15.83 -11.42
CA PHE A 48 5.30 15.01 -11.82
C PHE A 48 5.14 13.55 -11.41
N TYR A 49 5.28 12.65 -12.38
CA TYR A 49 5.30 11.21 -12.12
C TYR A 49 6.56 10.83 -11.32
N MET A 50 6.36 10.21 -10.16
CA MET A 50 7.42 9.82 -9.23
C MET A 50 7.80 8.35 -9.36
N GLY A 51 6.91 7.51 -9.89
CA GLY A 51 7.12 6.08 -10.03
C GLY A 51 5.86 5.26 -9.88
N THR A 52 6.02 3.97 -10.15
CA THR A 52 5.02 2.93 -9.95
C THR A 52 5.50 2.01 -8.83
N TYR A 53 4.58 1.66 -7.92
CA TYR A 53 4.90 0.88 -6.74
C TYR A 53 3.95 -0.32 -6.60
N LYS A 54 4.52 -1.44 -6.15
CA LYS A 54 3.82 -2.72 -5.98
C LYS A 54 3.52 -3.09 -4.53
N HIS A 55 3.90 -2.20 -3.60
CA HIS A 55 3.84 -2.47 -2.17
C HIS A 55 3.12 -1.37 -1.42
N VAL A 56 2.35 -1.78 -0.43
CA VAL A 56 1.65 -0.89 0.49
C VAL A 56 2.13 -1.13 1.90
N ALA A 57 2.39 -0.03 2.62
CA ALA A 57 2.67 -0.03 4.03
C ALA A 57 1.43 0.40 4.82
N LEU A 58 1.09 -0.35 5.86
CA LEU A 58 0.00 -0.07 6.78
C LEU A 58 0.55 0.30 8.16
N ARG A 59 -0.02 1.34 8.76
CA ARG A 59 0.20 1.71 10.16
C ARG A 59 -0.99 2.48 10.70
N GLY A 60 -1.57 2.01 11.80
CA GLY A 60 -2.66 2.71 12.51
C GLY A 60 -3.88 3.03 11.63
N GLY A 61 -4.28 2.11 10.75
CA GLY A 61 -5.43 2.31 9.85
C GLY A 61 -5.17 3.27 8.68
N ARG A 62 -3.90 3.65 8.44
CA ARG A 62 -3.49 4.40 7.24
C ARG A 62 -2.65 3.54 6.33
N ALA A 63 -2.89 3.71 5.03
CA ALA A 63 -2.10 3.11 3.97
C ALA A 63 -1.17 4.13 3.33
N TYR A 64 -0.02 3.63 2.92
CA TYR A 64 1.02 4.38 2.26
C TYR A 64 1.63 3.56 1.13
N VAL A 65 2.12 4.24 0.12
CA VAL A 65 3.00 3.65 -0.87
C VAL A 65 4.36 3.35 -0.24
N PHE A 66 4.83 2.12 -0.42
CA PHE A 66 6.14 1.70 0.05
C PHE A 66 7.11 1.48 -1.12
N ASP A 67 8.25 2.17 -1.06
CA ASP A 67 9.37 2.00 -1.97
C ASP A 67 10.28 0.91 -1.39
N PHE A 68 10.16 -0.30 -1.93
CA PHE A 68 10.86 -1.47 -1.41
C PHE A 68 12.37 -1.37 -1.65
N GLU A 69 12.80 -0.88 -2.81
CA GLU A 69 14.21 -0.70 -3.17
C GLU A 69 14.92 0.28 -2.24
N ARG A 70 14.23 1.39 -1.90
CA ARG A 70 14.78 2.41 -0.99
C ARG A 70 14.38 2.18 0.47
N ASN A 71 13.66 1.09 0.74
CA ASN A 71 13.16 0.71 2.06
C ASN A 71 12.48 1.86 2.83
N ARG A 72 11.58 2.60 2.17
CA ARG A 72 10.93 3.78 2.77
C ARG A 72 9.50 4.01 2.29
N VAL A 73 8.71 4.64 3.14
CA VAL A 73 7.39 5.18 2.77
C VAL A 73 7.57 6.41 1.87
N ARG A 74 6.74 6.55 0.83
CA ARG A 74 6.84 7.67 -0.13
C ARG A 74 5.63 8.59 -0.13
N ALA A 75 4.43 8.03 -0.17
CA ALA A 75 3.21 8.81 -0.34
C ALA A 75 2.07 8.23 0.50
N PRO A 76 1.28 9.07 1.20
CA PRO A 76 0.07 8.60 1.85
C PRO A 76 -0.97 8.22 0.79
N LEU A 77 -1.59 7.06 0.97
CA LEU A 77 -2.79 6.67 0.21
C LEU A 77 -4.04 7.16 0.94
N GLY A 78 -4.03 7.10 2.29
CA GLY A 78 -5.08 7.65 3.13
C GLY A 78 -5.52 6.68 4.22
N LEU A 79 -6.67 6.98 4.84
CA LEU A 79 -7.31 6.07 5.80
C LEU A 79 -7.89 4.86 5.05
N VAL A 80 -7.68 3.68 5.61
CA VAL A 80 -8.18 2.41 5.08
C VAL A 80 -9.00 1.66 6.12
N THR A 81 -10.00 0.95 5.61
CA THR A 81 -10.62 -0.16 6.33
C THR A 81 -10.08 -1.47 5.76
N VAL A 82 -9.70 -2.38 6.64
CA VAL A 82 -9.17 -3.71 6.30
C VAL A 82 -10.32 -4.71 6.32
N HIS A 83 -10.57 -5.38 5.21
CA HIS A 83 -11.58 -6.45 5.09
C HIS A 83 -10.87 -7.77 4.85
N LYS A 84 -11.05 -8.74 5.77
CA LYS A 84 -10.60 -10.12 5.53
C LYS A 84 -11.67 -10.83 4.69
N ARG A 85 -11.25 -11.48 3.60
CA ARG A 85 -12.11 -12.38 2.83
C ARG A 85 -12.10 -13.79 3.42
#